data_AF-A0A2E5YAP6-F1
#
_entry.id   AF-A0A2E5YAP6-F1
#
_cell.length_a   1.000
_cell.length_b   1.000
_cell.length_c   1.000
_cell.angle_alpha   90.00
_cell.angle_beta   90.00
_cell.angle_gamma   90.00
#
_symmetry.space_group_name_H-M   'P 1'
#
loop_
_entity.id
_entity.type
_entity.pdbx_description
1 polymer ?
#
loop_
_entity_poly.entity_id
_entity_poly.type
_entity_poly.pdbx_seq_one_letter_code
_entity_poly.pdbx_strand_id
1 'polypeptide(L)'
;MARITITMPDSLHTQVLKFSKKEQSSVSYTVSKLVELGLLVANNKNQNKDGQPSKIEEHCNKLIIQINGIIKELATGKFELSQEKIAKITQETLDKYNELTS
;
A
#
# COMPACT_ATOMS: atom_id res chain seq x y z
N MET A 1 5.70 -18.04 -23.37
CA MET A 1 5.70 -16.98 -22.34
C MET A 1 7.08 -16.33 -22.30
N ALA A 2 7.15 -15.00 -22.26
CA ALA A 2 8.41 -14.30 -22.07
C ALA A 2 8.93 -14.57 -20.64
N ARG A 3 10.20 -14.95 -20.51
CA ARG A 3 10.86 -15.18 -19.22
C ARG A 3 11.81 -14.02 -18.95
N ILE A 4 11.69 -13.42 -17.77
CA ILE A 4 12.53 -12.28 -17.35
C ILE A 4 13.36 -12.75 -16.17
N THR A 5 14.67 -12.58 -16.26
CA THR A 5 15.59 -12.77 -15.13
C THR A 5 15.87 -11.42 -14.51
N ILE A 6 15.64 -11.29 -13.21
CA ILE A 6 15.84 -10.04 -12.47
C ILE A 6 16.95 -10.27 -11.45
N THR A 7 17.99 -9.44 -11.52
CA THR A 7 19.04 -9.41 -10.50
C THR A 7 18.75 -8.25 -9.56
N MET A 8 18.82 -8.48 -8.26
CA MET A 8 18.59 -7.45 -7.25
C MET A 8 19.54 -7.62 -6.08
N PRO A 9 19.82 -6.55 -5.30
CA PRO A 9 20.65 -6.65 -4.10
C PRO A 9 20.05 -7.62 -3.07
N ASP A 10 20.90 -8.31 -2.32
CA ASP A 10 20.49 -9.32 -1.33
C ASP A 10 19.53 -8.77 -0.26
N SER A 11 19.74 -7.51 0.13
CA SER A 11 18.86 -6.81 1.08
C SER A 11 17.43 -6.65 0.56
N LEU A 12 17.27 -6.46 -0.75
CA LEU A 12 15.99 -6.27 -1.42
C LEU A 12 15.34 -7.63 -1.68
N HIS A 13 16.11 -8.62 -2.13
CA HIS A 13 15.67 -10.00 -2.28
C HIS A 13 15.09 -10.57 -0.96
N THR A 14 15.78 -10.34 0.15
CA THR A 14 15.33 -10.78 1.48
C THR A 14 14.00 -10.14 1.88
N GLN A 15 13.80 -8.86 1.57
CA GLN A 15 12.54 -8.17 1.84
C GLN A 15 11.40 -8.73 0.99
N VAL A 16 11.63 -8.93 -0.30
CA VAL A 16 10.64 -9.52 -1.22
C VAL A 16 10.23 -10.93 -0.75
N LEU A 17 11.19 -11.75 -0.32
CA LEU A 17 10.92 -13.08 0.25
C LEU A 17 10.08 -13.01 1.53
N LYS A 18 10.34 -12.02 2.40
CA LYS A 18 9.56 -11.82 3.63
C LYS A 18 8.12 -11.42 3.30
N PHE A 19 7.94 -10.53 2.33
CA PHE A 19 6.61 -10.12 1.85
C PHE A 19 5.85 -11.27 1.20
N SER A 20 6.49 -12.04 0.33
CA SER A 20 5.84 -13.17 -0.35
C SER A 20 5.35 -14.22 0.64
N LYS A 21 6.14 -14.53 1.68
CA LYS A 21 5.75 -15.43 2.77
C LYS A 21 4.58 -14.91 3.59
N LYS A 22 4.56 -13.62 3.92
CA LYS A 22 3.47 -12.99 4.68
C LYS A 22 2.14 -13.06 3.93
N GLU A 23 2.18 -12.80 2.63
CA GLU A 23 1.00 -12.80 1.75
C GLU A 23 0.66 -14.19 1.17
N GLN A 24 1.34 -15.25 1.63
CA GLN A 24 1.20 -16.64 1.13
C GLN A 24 1.26 -16.74 -0.41
N SER A 25 2.12 -15.94 -1.05
CA SER A 25 2.23 -15.87 -2.51
C SER A 25 3.64 -16.20 -3.00
N SER A 26 3.78 -16.47 -4.30
CA SER A 26 5.08 -16.75 -4.90
C SER A 26 5.95 -15.49 -5.01
N VAL A 27 7.26 -15.67 -4.99
CA VAL A 27 8.22 -14.57 -5.19
C VAL A 27 8.02 -13.90 -6.55
N SER A 28 7.77 -14.69 -7.60
CA SER A 28 7.51 -14.16 -8.94
C SER A 28 6.26 -13.29 -8.97
N TYR A 29 5.17 -13.73 -8.35
CA TYR A 29 3.94 -12.94 -8.24
C TYR A 29 4.15 -11.64 -7.47
N THR A 30 4.88 -11.72 -6.34
CA THR A 30 5.20 -10.56 -5.51
C THR A 30 6.03 -9.53 -6.29
N VAL A 31 7.04 -9.97 -7.05
CA VAL A 31 7.84 -9.10 -7.90
C VAL A 31 7.00 -8.45 -8.98
N SER A 32 6.13 -9.20 -9.67
CA SER A 32 5.24 -8.64 -10.68
C SER A 32 4.31 -7.56 -10.09
N LYS A 33 3.73 -7.80 -8.92
CA LYS A 33 2.85 -6.84 -8.25
C LYS A 33 3.59 -5.57 -7.81
N LEU A 34 4.83 -5.70 -7.34
CA LEU A 34 5.67 -4.55 -6.98
C LEU A 34 6.04 -3.72 -8.22
N VAL A 35 6.35 -4.38 -9.34
CA VAL A 35 6.63 -3.69 -10.61
C VAL A 35 5.38 -2.96 -11.11
N GLU A 36 4.22 -3.58 -11.06
CA GLU A 36 2.94 -2.97 -11.45
C GLU A 36 2.61 -1.73 -10.60
N LEU A 37 2.75 -1.83 -9.28
CA LEU A 37 2.60 -0.67 -8.38
C LEU A 37 3.62 0.43 -8.68
N GLY A 38 4.88 0.06 -8.95
CA GLY A 38 5.93 1.00 -9.32
C GLY A 38 5.61 1.73 -10.63
N LEU A 39 5.10 1.02 -11.63
CA LEU A 39 4.65 1.59 -12.90
C LEU A 39 3.44 2.48 -12.71
N LEU A 40 2.46 2.12 -11.88
CA LEU A 40 1.29 2.96 -11.58
C LEU A 40 1.72 4.27 -10.92
N VAL A 41 2.62 4.21 -9.93
CA VAL A 41 3.19 5.41 -9.29
C VAL A 41 4.00 6.25 -10.28
N ALA A 42 4.81 5.63 -11.12
CA ALA A 42 5.59 6.33 -12.14
C ALA A 42 4.69 6.96 -13.22
N ASN A 43 3.60 6.29 -13.60
CA ASN A 43 2.67 6.79 -14.61
C ASN A 43 1.78 7.91 -14.05
N ASN A 44 1.35 7.81 -12.79
CA ASN A 44 0.69 8.92 -12.09
C ASN A 44 1.62 10.14 -11.95
N LYS A 45 2.94 9.92 -11.75
CA LYS A 45 3.94 11.00 -11.82
C LYS A 45 4.09 11.59 -13.23
N ASN A 46 3.92 10.79 -14.29
CA ASN A 46 4.04 11.26 -15.67
C ASN A 46 2.77 11.94 -16.21
N GLN A 47 1.59 11.67 -15.63
CA GLN A 47 0.38 12.47 -15.88
C GLN A 47 0.45 13.85 -15.21
N ASN A 48 1.22 13.97 -14.13
CA ASN A 48 1.56 15.26 -13.49
C ASN A 48 2.87 15.82 -14.05
N LYS A 49 2.84 16.19 -15.34
CA LYS A 49 3.92 16.97 -15.98
C LYS A 49 3.95 18.46 -15.58
N ASP A 50 3.28 18.83 -14.49
CA ASP A 50 3.64 20.00 -13.69
C ASP A 50 4.11 19.49 -12.32
N GLY A 51 5.43 19.34 -12.23
CA GLY A 51 6.11 18.51 -11.24
C GLY A 51 6.06 19.02 -9.80
N GLN A 52 6.24 18.04 -8.91
CA GLN A 52 6.12 18.06 -7.45
C GLN A 52 4.68 17.86 -6.95
N PRO A 53 4.45 16.95 -5.98
CA PRO A 53 3.25 17.08 -5.17
C PRO A 53 3.27 18.50 -4.63
N SER A 54 2.19 19.24 -4.84
CA SER A 54 2.08 20.58 -4.28
C SER A 54 2.45 20.48 -2.79
N LYS A 55 3.13 21.49 -2.23
CA LYS A 55 3.38 21.52 -0.76
C LYS A 55 2.08 21.24 0.02
N ILE A 56 0.93 21.57 -0.59
CA ILE A 56 -0.40 21.26 -0.11
C ILE A 56 -0.68 19.74 -0.14
N GLU A 57 -0.40 19.02 -1.23
CA GLU A 57 -0.57 17.55 -1.29
C GLU A 57 0.35 16.82 -0.31
N GLU A 58 1.62 17.24 -0.19
CA GLU A 58 2.52 16.68 0.82
C GLU A 58 2.00 16.92 2.24
N HIS A 59 1.45 18.11 2.50
CA HIS A 59 0.87 18.46 3.78
C HIS A 59 -0.42 17.68 4.06
N CYS A 60 -1.31 17.53 3.07
CA CYS A 60 -2.52 16.72 3.15
C CYS A 60 -2.19 15.25 3.39
N ASN A 61 -1.17 14.70 2.72
CA ASN A 61 -0.72 13.33 2.96
C ASN A 61 -0.19 13.14 4.39
N LYS A 62 0.57 14.10 4.92
CA LYS A 62 1.02 14.09 6.33
C LYS A 62 -0.17 14.14 7.29
N LEU A 63 -1.17 14.98 7.02
CA LEU A 63 -2.40 15.08 7.81
C LEU A 63 -3.19 13.76 7.79
N ILE A 64 -3.33 13.12 6.63
CA ILE A 64 -4.01 11.82 6.50
C ILE A 64 -3.29 10.76 7.35
N ILE A 65 -1.95 10.72 7.32
CA ILE A 65 -1.17 9.78 8.15
C ILE A 65 -1.39 10.06 9.64
N GLN A 66 -1.34 11.33 10.06
CA GLN A 66 -1.55 11.71 11.46
C GLN A 66 -2.97 11.38 11.95
N ILE A 67 -3.99 11.69 11.14
CA ILE A 67 -5.39 11.37 11.43
C ILE A 67 -5.56 9.86 11.55
N ASN A 68 -4.99 9.08 10.64
CA ASN A 68 -5.05 7.60 10.70
C ASN A 68 -4.35 7.04 11.94
N GLY A 69 -3.24 7.65 12.38
CA GLY A 69 -2.57 7.31 13.64
C GLY A 69 -3.46 7.57 14.85
N ILE A 70 -4.06 8.77 14.93
CA ILE A 70 -4.95 9.19 16.02
C ILE A 70 -6.20 8.30 16.06
N ILE A 71 -6.81 8.01 14.92
CA ILE A 71 -7.99 7.12 14.85
C ILE A 71 -7.63 5.72 15.33
N LYS A 72 -6.46 5.19 14.95
CA LYS A 72 -6.00 3.89 15.45
C LYS A 72 -5.76 3.90 16.95
N GLU A 73 -5.08 4.91 17.48
CA GLU A 73 -4.86 5.05 18.93
C GLU A 73 -6.16 5.20 19.72
N LEU A 74 -7.12 5.98 19.21
CA LEU A 74 -8.45 6.11 19.83
C LEU A 74 -9.19 4.77 19.79
N ALA A 75 -9.19 4.08 18.64
CA ALA A 75 -9.85 2.80 18.48
C ALA A 75 -9.27 1.75 19.44
N THR A 76 -7.94 1.64 19.54
CA THR A 76 -7.29 0.64 20.39
C THR A 76 -7.26 1.04 21.87
N GLY A 77 -7.10 2.33 22.17
CA GLY A 77 -6.88 2.83 23.53
C GLY A 77 -8.15 3.21 24.28
N LYS A 78 -9.13 3.86 23.63
CA LYS A 78 -10.39 4.27 24.27
C LYS A 78 -11.53 3.30 24.06
N PHE A 79 -11.57 2.62 22.91
CA PHE A 79 -12.68 1.75 22.52
C PHE A 79 -12.35 0.26 22.60
N GLU A 80 -11.12 -0.10 23.02
CA GLU A 80 -10.62 -1.48 23.11
C GLU A 80 -10.95 -2.31 21.85
N LEU A 81 -10.98 -1.66 20.69
CA LEU A 81 -11.25 -2.36 19.43
C LEU A 81 -10.08 -3.30 19.17
N SER A 82 -10.37 -4.60 19.20
CA SER A 82 -9.39 -5.63 18.85
C SER A 82 -8.89 -5.38 17.42
N GLN A 83 -7.63 -5.74 17.16
CA GLN A 83 -7.05 -5.63 15.81
C GLN A 83 -7.91 -6.34 14.76
N GLU A 84 -8.57 -7.45 15.12
CA GLU A 84 -9.52 -8.15 14.24
C GLU A 84 -10.74 -7.30 13.87
N LYS A 85 -11.34 -6.56 14.82
CA LYS A 85 -12.47 -5.68 14.51
C LYS A 85 -12.05 -4.52 13.61
N ILE A 86 -10.86 -3.96 13.84
CA ILE A 86 -10.29 -2.91 12.98
C ILE A 86 -10.06 -3.45 11.56
N ALA A 87 -9.48 -4.65 11.44
CA ALA A 87 -9.27 -5.31 10.16
C ALA A 87 -10.60 -5.57 9.43
N LYS A 88 -11.62 -6.05 10.15
CA LYS A 88 -12.95 -6.31 9.58
C LYS A 88 -13.63 -5.04 9.07
N ILE A 89 -13.63 -3.96 9.85
CA ILE A 89 -14.18 -2.66 9.42
C ILE A 89 -13.41 -2.11 8.21
N THR A 90 -12.08 -2.26 8.20
CA THR A 90 -11.24 -1.84 7.07
C THR A 90 -11.59 -2.60 5.80
N GLN A 91 -11.78 -3.92 5.91
CA GLN A 91 -12.15 -4.78 4.79
C GLN A 91 -13.55 -4.42 4.25
N GLU A 92 -14.55 -4.29 5.13
CA GLU A 92 -15.91 -3.90 4.74
C GLU A 92 -15.95 -2.52 4.07
N THR A 93 -15.12 -1.58 4.52
CA THR A 93 -15.00 -0.25 3.91
C THR A 93 -14.36 -0.32 2.53
N LEU A 94 -13.32 -1.15 2.37
CA LEU A 94 -12.65 -1.39 1.08
C LEU A 94 -13.60 -2.04 0.07
N ASP A 95 -14.36 -3.04 0.50
CA ASP A 95 -15.34 -3.72 -0.34
C ASP A 95 -16.43 -2.73 -0.79
N LYS A 96 -16.92 -1.87 0.11
CA LYS A 96 -17.90 -0.83 -0.22
C LYS A 96 -17.35 0.23 -1.16
N TYR A 97 -16.09 0.64 -0.98
CA TYR A 97 -15.43 1.56 -1.90
C TYR A 97 -15.35 0.95 -3.30
N ASN A 98 -14.88 -0.29 -3.40
CA ASN A 98 -14.76 -1.01 -4.67
C ASN A 98 -16.11 -1.16 -5.37
N GLU A 99 -17.18 -1.44 -4.62
CA GLU A 99 -18.56 -1.49 -5.14
C GLU A 99 -19.03 -0.14 -5.71
N LEU A 100 -18.65 0.98 -5.09
CA LEU A 100 -19.06 2.33 -5.51
C LEU A 100 -18.20 2.90 -6.66
N THR A 101 -16.98 2.39 -6.84
CA THR A 101 -16.08 2.79 -7.93
C THR A 101 -16.11 1.85 -9.13
N SER A 102 -16.86 0.75 -9.04
CA SER A 102 -17.11 -0.20 -10.13
C SER A 102 -18.41 0.10 -10.87
#